data_AF-A0A2V8DPG0-F1
#
_entry.id   AF-A0A2V8DPG0-F1
#
_cell.length_a   1.000
_cell.length_b   1.000
_cell.length_c   1.000
_cell.angle_alpha   90.00
_cell.angle_beta   90.00
_cell.angle_gamma   90.00
#
_symmetry.space_group_name_H-M   'P 1'
#
loop_
_entity.id
_entity.type
_entity.pdbx_description
1 polymer ?
#
loop_
_entity_poly.entity_id
_entity_poly.type
_entity_poly.pdbx_seq_one_letter_code
_entity_poly.pdbx_strand_id
1 'polypeptide(L)'
;MNAPLRLTSRLITAITLASFGFVVVASAQTVRYAVQDLGPVDSRQSIASSINDAGVVVGWVQANNPNNHDTHAARTVPGGILELLPGLEWVPSSAEGINAFGDIAGWFQFSPFPNYANHAMRYTQARGIEDLGTLGGQSSFAYH
;
A
#
# COMPACT_ATOMS: atom_id res chain seq x y z
N MET A 1 -30.48 79.59 -30.92
CA MET A 1 -29.43 78.96 -30.09
C MET A 1 -30.07 78.57 -28.76
N ASN A 2 -30.08 77.26 -28.45
CA ASN A 2 -30.12 76.55 -27.14
C ASN A 2 -31.11 77.04 -26.06
N ALA A 3 -31.95 76.25 -25.37
CA ALA A 3 -32.38 74.84 -25.39
C ALA A 3 -33.59 74.76 -24.38
N PRO A 4 -34.50 73.77 -24.45
CA PRO A 4 -35.64 73.69 -23.53
C PRO A 4 -35.32 72.96 -22.21
N LEU A 5 -36.03 73.35 -21.15
CA LEU A 5 -35.97 72.80 -19.78
C LEU A 5 -36.44 71.34 -19.72
N ARG A 6 -35.71 70.52 -18.93
CA ARG A 6 -35.97 69.09 -18.70
C ARG A 6 -36.94 68.88 -17.54
N LEU A 7 -38.00 68.09 -17.75
CA LEU A 7 -38.65 67.31 -16.69
C LEU A 7 -38.55 65.83 -17.05
N THR A 8 -37.82 65.05 -16.25
CA THR A 8 -37.82 63.59 -16.36
C THR A 8 -38.43 62.99 -15.11
N SER A 9 -39.65 62.47 -15.28
CA SER A 9 -40.32 61.51 -14.41
C SER A 9 -39.43 60.28 -14.19
N ARG A 10 -39.25 59.85 -12.94
CA ARG A 10 -38.69 58.53 -12.61
C ARG A 10 -39.82 57.63 -12.11
N LEU A 11 -40.26 56.71 -12.97
CA LEU A 11 -41.06 55.55 -12.55
C LEU A 11 -40.15 54.54 -11.85
N ILE A 12 -40.57 54.09 -10.67
CA ILE A 12 -39.98 52.99 -9.93
C ILE A 12 -40.47 51.69 -10.57
N THR A 13 -39.57 50.85 -11.07
CA THR A 13 -39.87 49.46 -11.45
C THR A 13 -39.28 48.54 -10.39
N ALA A 14 -40.13 47.91 -9.59
CA ALA A 14 -39.72 46.89 -8.64
C ALA A 14 -39.51 45.56 -9.40
N ILE A 15 -38.32 44.98 -9.30
CA ILE A 15 -38.02 43.63 -9.80
C ILE A 15 -38.33 42.65 -8.67
N THR A 16 -39.37 41.83 -8.81
CA THR A 16 -39.60 40.68 -7.94
C THR A 16 -38.69 39.53 -8.37
N LEU A 17 -37.75 39.14 -7.50
CA LEU A 17 -36.87 38.01 -7.71
C LEU A 17 -37.62 36.72 -7.32
N ALA A 18 -38.02 35.90 -8.29
CA ALA A 18 -38.55 34.57 -8.01
C ALA A 18 -37.38 33.62 -7.71
N SER A 19 -37.25 33.21 -6.45
CA SER A 19 -36.28 32.20 -6.04
C SER A 19 -36.75 30.80 -6.47
N PHE A 20 -36.12 30.23 -7.49
CA PHE A 20 -36.23 28.80 -7.79
C PHE A 20 -35.32 28.03 -6.83
N GLY A 21 -35.91 27.23 -5.94
CA GLY A 21 -35.16 26.31 -5.09
C GLY A 21 -34.58 25.17 -5.94
N PHE A 22 -33.26 25.14 -6.11
CA PHE A 22 -32.57 23.96 -6.62
C PHE A 22 -32.45 22.94 -5.49
N VAL A 23 -33.14 21.80 -5.61
CA VAL A 23 -32.84 20.62 -4.79
C VAL A 23 -31.66 19.92 -5.44
N VAL A 24 -30.48 20.05 -4.86
CA VAL A 24 -29.35 19.19 -5.21
C VAL A 24 -29.63 17.83 -4.58
N VAL A 25 -30.04 16.87 -5.41
CA VAL A 25 -30.09 15.47 -4.99
C VAL A 25 -28.64 14.98 -4.90
N ALA A 26 -28.17 14.70 -3.68
CA ALA A 26 -26.88 14.06 -3.49
C ALA A 26 -26.93 12.68 -4.16
N SER A 27 -26.14 12.47 -5.20
CA SER A 27 -25.93 11.13 -5.73
C SER A 27 -24.94 10.41 -4.82
N ALA A 28 -25.32 9.22 -4.34
CA ALA A 28 -24.36 8.32 -3.73
C ALA A 28 -23.40 7.85 -4.83
N GLN A 29 -22.13 8.24 -4.77
CA GLN A 29 -21.11 7.61 -5.59
C GLN A 29 -20.93 6.17 -5.09
N THR A 30 -21.28 5.19 -5.92
CA THR A 30 -20.87 3.81 -5.69
C THR A 30 -19.36 3.73 -5.85
N VAL A 31 -18.64 3.58 -4.74
CA VAL A 31 -17.22 3.21 -4.79
C VAL A 31 -17.16 1.79 -5.35
N ARG A 32 -16.62 1.65 -6.56
CA ARG A 32 -16.37 0.35 -7.18
C ARG A 32 -14.96 -0.08 -6.79
N TYR A 33 -14.86 -1.19 -6.06
CA TYR A 33 -13.59 -1.83 -5.77
C TYR A 33 -13.30 -2.87 -6.84
N ALA A 34 -12.08 -2.89 -7.35
CA ALA A 34 -11.56 -3.99 -8.16
C ALA A 34 -10.73 -4.88 -7.24
N VAL A 35 -11.01 -6.19 -7.24
CA VAL A 35 -10.15 -7.17 -6.58
C VAL A 35 -9.04 -7.53 -7.55
N GLN A 36 -7.80 -7.28 -7.15
CA GLN A 36 -6.63 -7.74 -7.86
C GLN A 36 -6.05 -8.94 -7.12
N ASP A 37 -5.99 -10.09 -7.79
CA ASP A 37 -5.20 -11.21 -7.32
C ASP A 37 -3.71 -10.88 -7.51
N LEU A 38 -2.94 -10.97 -6.44
CA LEU A 38 -1.53 -10.63 -6.40
C LEU A 38 -0.63 -11.84 -6.73
N GLY A 39 -1.16 -13.06 -6.71
CA GLY A 39 -0.50 -14.30 -7.17
C GLY A 39 -0.03 -15.27 -6.07
N PRO A 40 0.68 -16.37 -6.42
CA PRO A 40 0.61 -17.15 -7.65
C PRO A 40 -0.35 -18.35 -7.52
N VAL A 41 -0.86 -18.84 -8.65
CA VAL A 41 -1.84 -19.93 -8.78
C VAL A 41 -1.35 -21.27 -8.17
N ASP A 42 -0.05 -21.40 -7.88
CA ASP A 42 0.64 -22.59 -7.38
C ASP A 42 1.24 -22.44 -5.97
N SER A 43 0.86 -21.41 -5.20
CA SER A 43 1.20 -21.34 -3.77
C SER A 43 0.19 -22.13 -2.92
N ARG A 44 0.67 -22.77 -1.85
CA ARG A 44 -0.23 -23.43 -0.87
C ARG A 44 -0.88 -22.42 0.05
N GLN A 45 -0.15 -21.37 0.40
CA GLN A 45 -0.61 -20.31 1.29
C GLN A 45 0.14 -19.02 0.98
N SER A 46 -0.55 -17.89 1.09
CA SER A 46 0.04 -16.56 1.07
C SER A 46 -0.61 -15.71 2.14
N ILE A 47 0.15 -14.80 2.74
CA ILE A 47 -0.36 -13.78 3.65
C ILE A 47 0.23 -12.44 3.24
N ALA A 48 -0.63 -11.44 3.11
CA ALA A 48 -0.24 -10.03 3.05
C ALA A 48 -0.14 -9.49 4.47
N SER A 49 1.05 -9.03 4.86
CA SER A 49 1.32 -8.53 6.23
C SER A 49 1.21 -7.01 6.32
N SER A 50 1.55 -6.28 5.25
CA SER A 50 1.54 -4.82 5.25
C SER A 50 1.46 -4.23 3.84
N ILE A 51 1.05 -2.96 3.73
CA ILE A 51 0.94 -2.20 2.48
C ILE A 51 1.37 -0.75 2.71
N ASN A 52 2.08 -0.13 1.76
CA ASN A 52 2.43 1.29 1.81
C ASN A 52 1.54 2.18 0.92
N ASP A 53 1.72 3.50 1.01
CA ASP A 53 0.95 4.50 0.25
C ASP A 53 1.10 4.38 -1.28
N ALA A 54 2.17 3.73 -1.75
CA ALA A 54 2.37 3.43 -3.18
C ALA A 54 1.64 2.16 -3.63
N GLY A 55 0.95 1.47 -2.73
CA GLY A 55 0.23 0.22 -2.99
C GLY A 55 1.13 -1.02 -3.04
N VAL A 56 2.39 -0.92 -2.57
CA VAL A 56 3.27 -2.08 -2.47
C VAL A 56 2.85 -2.90 -1.26
N VAL A 57 2.38 -4.12 -1.53
CA VAL A 57 2.05 -5.11 -0.51
C VAL A 57 3.27 -5.97 -0.23
N VAL A 58 3.52 -6.25 1.04
CA VAL A 58 4.54 -7.20 1.48
C VAL A 58 3.91 -8.30 2.32
N GLY A 59 4.61 -9.41 2.43
CA GLY A 59 4.19 -10.53 3.25
C GLY A 59 5.04 -11.74 2.98
N TRP A 60 4.39 -12.90 2.93
CA TRP A 60 5.07 -14.14 2.64
C TRP A 60 4.20 -15.11 1.85
N VAL A 61 4.89 -16.00 1.13
CA VAL A 61 4.28 -17.12 0.43
C VAL A 61 4.89 -18.43 0.87
N GLN A 62 4.09 -19.48 0.84
CA GLN A 62 4.52 -20.85 1.00
C GLN A 62 4.32 -21.57 -0.33
N ALA A 63 5.41 -22.13 -0.87
CA ALA A 63 5.35 -22.93 -2.09
C ALA A 63 4.44 -24.15 -1.88
N ASN A 64 3.79 -24.63 -2.94
CA ASN A 64 2.98 -25.85 -2.88
C ASN A 64 3.84 -27.12 -2.87
N ASN A 65 4.57 -27.32 -1.79
CA ASN A 65 5.36 -28.51 -1.52
C ASN A 65 4.84 -29.19 -0.25
N PRO A 66 4.33 -30.44 -0.31
CA PRO A 66 3.82 -31.13 0.88
C PRO A 66 4.91 -31.45 1.91
N ASN A 67 6.18 -31.47 1.49
CA ASN A 67 7.33 -31.82 2.32
C ASN A 67 8.12 -30.58 2.79
N ASN A 68 7.74 -29.37 2.36
CA ASN A 68 8.38 -28.14 2.80
C ASN A 68 7.32 -27.09 3.17
N HIS A 69 7.36 -26.61 4.42
CA HIS A 69 6.47 -25.58 4.95
C HIS A 69 7.15 -24.21 5.09
N ASP A 70 8.33 -24.05 4.51
CA ASP A 70 9.07 -22.81 4.53
C ASP A 70 8.25 -21.69 3.87
N THR A 71 8.22 -20.56 4.55
CA THR A 71 7.69 -19.31 4.02
C THR A 71 8.82 -18.53 3.39
N HIS A 72 8.51 -17.76 2.36
CA HIS A 72 9.46 -16.87 1.71
C HIS A 72 8.88 -15.47 1.68
N ALA A 73 9.68 -14.50 2.14
CA ALA A 73 9.33 -13.09 2.10
C ALA A 73 9.04 -12.68 0.65
N ALA A 74 7.96 -11.93 0.46
CA ALA A 74 7.49 -11.53 -0.86
C ALA A 74 6.99 -10.09 -0.85
N ARG A 75 6.99 -9.45 -2.02
CA ARG A 75 6.40 -8.14 -2.26
C ARG A 75 5.71 -8.08 -3.61
N THR A 76 4.82 -7.12 -3.79
CA THR A 76 4.31 -6.77 -5.13
C THR A 76 5.23 -5.79 -5.85
N VAL A 77 5.36 -5.95 -7.16
CA VAL A 77 6.00 -4.98 -8.07
C VAL A 77 4.97 -4.24 -8.93
N PRO A 78 5.35 -3.19 -9.68
CA PRO A 78 4.44 -2.50 -10.58
C PRO A 78 3.64 -3.46 -11.46
N GLY A 79 2.33 -3.22 -11.55
CA GLY A 79 1.38 -4.16 -12.15
C GLY A 79 0.76 -5.15 -11.16
N GLY A 80 1.14 -5.11 -9.88
CA GLY A 80 0.59 -5.96 -8.81
C GLY A 80 1.05 -7.42 -8.88
N ILE A 81 2.18 -7.67 -9.53
CA ILE A 81 2.79 -8.99 -9.63
C ILE A 81 3.52 -9.28 -8.33
N LEU A 82 3.28 -10.43 -7.70
CA LEU A 82 4.04 -10.87 -6.54
C LEU A 82 5.39 -11.49 -6.95
N GLU A 83 6.44 -11.10 -6.24
CA GLU A 83 7.78 -11.68 -6.34
C GLU A 83 8.35 -11.96 -4.95
N LEU A 84 9.28 -12.92 -4.88
CA LEU A 84 10.07 -13.15 -3.67
C LEU A 84 11.02 -11.97 -3.43
N LEU A 85 11.33 -11.69 -2.17
CA LEU A 85 12.29 -10.65 -1.82
C LEU A 85 13.68 -11.04 -2.35
N PRO A 86 14.33 -10.18 -3.17
CA PRO A 86 15.62 -10.51 -3.76
C PRO A 86 16.67 -10.85 -2.70
N GLY A 87 17.32 -12.00 -2.85
CA GLY A 87 18.33 -12.53 -1.94
C GLY A 87 17.80 -13.45 -0.83
N LEU A 88 16.49 -13.67 -0.74
CA LEU A 88 15.84 -14.57 0.23
C LEU A 88 15.04 -15.71 -0.44
N GLU A 89 15.24 -15.94 -1.73
CA GLU A 89 14.45 -16.87 -2.55
C GLU A 89 14.53 -18.32 -2.04
N TRP A 90 15.63 -18.68 -1.38
CA TRP A 90 15.91 -20.03 -0.90
C TRP A 90 16.08 -20.11 0.61
N VAL A 91 15.72 -19.03 1.31
CA VAL A 91 15.88 -18.93 2.76
C VAL A 91 14.51 -18.70 3.40
N PRO A 92 14.12 -19.52 4.39
CA PRO A 92 12.88 -19.30 5.12
C PRO A 92 12.85 -17.87 5.68
N SER A 93 11.80 -17.12 5.35
CA SER A 93 11.74 -15.70 5.61
C SER A 93 10.31 -15.18 5.62
N SER A 94 10.14 -13.97 6.13
CA SER A 94 8.89 -13.22 6.11
C SER A 94 9.17 -11.72 6.04
N ALA A 95 8.39 -11.01 5.23
CA ALA A 95 8.31 -9.56 5.28
C ALA A 95 7.11 -9.17 6.17
N GLU A 96 7.39 -8.51 7.29
CA GLU A 96 6.38 -8.22 8.31
C GLU A 96 5.83 -6.79 8.19
N GLY A 97 6.58 -5.89 7.55
CA GLY A 97 6.16 -4.50 7.44
C GLY A 97 6.91 -3.72 6.38
N ILE A 98 6.29 -2.65 5.89
CA ILE A 98 6.83 -1.77 4.85
C ILE A 98 6.55 -0.30 5.19
N ASN A 99 7.53 0.57 4.99
CA ASN A 99 7.37 2.01 5.18
C ASN A 99 6.98 2.74 3.89
N ALA A 100 6.67 4.05 4.00
CA ALA A 100 6.30 4.89 2.86
C ALA A 100 7.41 5.01 1.78
N PHE A 101 8.67 4.77 2.15
CA PHE A 101 9.81 4.78 1.22
C PHE A 101 10.02 3.43 0.53
N GLY A 102 9.29 2.38 0.93
CA GLY A 102 9.44 1.03 0.40
C GLY A 102 10.54 0.21 1.08
N ASP A 103 11.07 0.67 2.22
CA ASP A 103 11.93 -0.18 3.04
C ASP A 103 11.08 -1.22 3.74
N ILE A 104 11.58 -2.45 3.80
CA ILE A 104 10.83 -3.60 4.32
C ILE A 104 11.55 -4.11 5.56
N ALA A 105 10.80 -4.29 6.64
CA ALA A 105 11.26 -4.95 7.85
C ALA A 105 10.75 -6.39 7.88
N GLY A 106 11.56 -7.29 8.43
CA GLY A 106 11.13 -8.68 8.61
C GLY A 106 12.20 -9.53 9.24
N TRP A 107 12.19 -10.80 8.89
CA TRP A 107 13.16 -11.77 9.37
C TRP A 107 13.49 -12.80 8.30
N PHE A 108 14.66 -13.42 8.44
CA PHE A 108 15.03 -14.61 7.71
C PHE A 108 15.75 -15.59 8.64
N GLN A 109 15.64 -16.88 8.32
CA GLN A 109 16.37 -17.92 9.02
C GLN A 109 17.84 -17.84 8.63
N PHE A 110 18.67 -17.52 9.61
CA PHE A 110 20.11 -17.59 9.52
C PHE A 110 20.60 -18.88 10.19
N SER A 111 21.41 -19.66 9.48
CA SER A 111 21.92 -20.93 10.00
C SER A 111 23.44 -21.03 9.84
N PRO A 112 24.19 -20.75 10.90
CA PRO A 112 25.42 -21.47 11.16
C PRO A 112 25.05 -22.73 11.93
N PHE A 113 25.18 -23.89 11.28
CA PHE A 113 25.04 -25.19 11.93
C PHE A 113 25.82 -25.21 13.26
N PRO A 114 25.24 -25.70 14.38
CA PRO A 114 23.98 -26.45 14.50
C PRO A 114 22.74 -25.63 14.92
N ASN A 115 22.84 -24.30 15.08
CA ASN A 115 21.75 -23.50 15.64
C ASN A 115 21.07 -22.65 14.57
N TYR A 116 19.84 -22.99 14.23
CA TYR A 116 18.99 -22.14 13.38
C TYR A 116 18.50 -20.96 14.22
N ALA A 117 18.92 -19.75 13.85
CA ALA A 117 18.48 -18.50 14.45
C ALA A 117 17.67 -17.72 13.42
N ASN A 118 16.69 -16.94 13.86
CA ASN A 118 16.12 -15.91 12.98
C ASN A 118 16.90 -14.62 13.17
N HIS A 119 17.31 -14.01 12.07
CA HIS A 119 17.89 -12.69 12.05
C HIS A 119 16.83 -11.70 11.57
N ALA A 120 16.64 -10.64 12.35
CA ALA A 120 15.94 -9.45 11.90
C ALA A 120 16.66 -8.88 10.68
N MET A 121 15.89 -8.44 9.70
CA MET A 121 16.43 -7.82 8.50
C MET A 121 15.70 -6.53 8.16
N ARG A 122 16.42 -5.69 7.43
CA ARG A 122 15.84 -4.60 6.66
C ARG A 122 16.21 -4.78 5.21
N TYR A 123 15.23 -4.74 4.32
CA TYR A 123 15.46 -4.66 2.88
C TYR A 123 15.30 -3.22 2.41
N THR A 124 16.21 -2.79 1.55
CA THR A 124 16.05 -1.55 0.77
C THR A 124 16.31 -1.83 -0.69
N GLN A 125 15.63 -1.13 -1.60
CA GLN A 125 15.87 -1.31 -3.03
C GLN A 125 17.31 -0.98 -3.43
N ALA A 126 17.94 0.00 -2.75
CA ALA A 126 19.29 0.45 -3.07
C ALA A 126 20.41 -0.49 -2.59
N ARG A 127 20.21 -1.20 -1.47
CA ARG A 127 21.26 -2.00 -0.82
C ARG A 127 20.95 -3.49 -0.72
N GLY A 128 19.72 -3.90 -1.05
CA GLY A 128 19.26 -5.27 -0.80
C GLY A 128 19.01 -5.51 0.69
N ILE A 129 19.23 -6.76 1.10
CA ILE A 129 19.06 -7.23 2.49
C ILE A 129 20.21 -6.71 3.36
N GLU A 130 19.85 -6.03 4.44
CA GLU A 130 20.69 -5.69 5.57
C GLU A 130 20.34 -6.65 6.72
N ASP A 131 21.28 -7.53 7.07
CA ASP A 131 21.18 -8.41 8.23
C ASP A 131 21.47 -7.61 9.52
N LEU A 132 20.49 -7.52 10.41
CA LEU A 132 20.61 -6.81 11.68
C LEU A 132 21.11 -7.72 12.82
N GLY A 133 21.31 -9.01 12.54
CA GLY A 133 21.72 -10.02 13.49
C GLY A 133 20.71 -10.25 14.60
N THR A 134 21.10 -11.01 15.63
CA THR A 134 20.21 -11.34 16.77
C THR A 134 20.16 -10.28 17.87
N LEU A 135 20.86 -9.15 17.71
CA LEU A 135 21.01 -8.10 18.72
C LEU A 135 21.50 -8.63 20.10
N GLY A 136 22.29 -9.71 20.08
CA GLY A 136 22.84 -10.36 21.27
C GLY A 136 22.01 -11.53 21.82
N GLY A 137 20.85 -11.83 21.23
CA GLY A 137 19.99 -12.97 21.59
C GLY A 137 20.19 -14.22 20.73
N GLN A 138 19.30 -15.21 20.90
CA GLN A 138 19.25 -16.42 20.04
C GLN A 138 18.54 -16.16 18.71
N SER A 139 17.65 -15.19 18.65
CA SER A 139 16.92 -14.78 17.45
C SER A 139 16.41 -13.36 17.62
N SER A 140 16.15 -12.69 16.51
CA SER A 140 15.53 -11.37 16.47
C SER A 140 14.52 -11.29 15.31
N PHE A 141 13.58 -10.37 15.43
CA PHE A 141 12.53 -10.11 14.45
C PHE A 141 12.34 -8.61 14.33
N ALA A 142 12.15 -8.10 13.12
CA ALA A 142 11.76 -6.72 12.89
C ALA A 142 10.33 -6.66 12.37
N TYR A 143 9.55 -5.73 12.93
CA TYR A 143 8.19 -5.42 12.55
C TYR A 143 8.11 -3.92 12.23
N HIS A 144 7.13 -3.50 11.43
CA HIS A 144 6.89 -2.09 11.11
C HIS A 144 5.40 -1.76 11.21
#